data_AF-A0A9Q5SEA1-F1
#
_entry.id   AF-A0A9Q5SEA1-F1
#
_cell.length_a   1.000
_cell.length_b   1.000
_cell.length_c   1.000
_cell.angle_alpha   90.00
_cell.angle_beta   90.00
_cell.angle_gamma   90.00
#
_symmetry.space_group_name_H-M   'P 1'
#
loop_
_entity.id
_entity.type
_entity.pdbx_description
1 polymer ?
#
loop_
_entity_poly.entity_id
_entity_poly.type
_entity_poly.pdbx_seq_one_letter_code
_entity_poly.pdbx_strand_id
1 'polypeptide(L)'
;MQSIFLGILSTIFLGLTILGLYNTFSKKVHDDYFDTLLDGTSGYVLFSGLIGKGLLWICKKLFPKKYYIGIFRGITFIFSCLFLFLAAGLWFIDWNKLF
;
A
#
# COMPACT_ATOMS: atom_id res chain seq x y z
N MET A 1 11.86 -13.70 -21.00
CA MET A 1 10.54 -13.16 -20.58
C MET A 1 10.31 -13.21 -19.07
N GLN A 2 10.74 -14.27 -18.36
CA GLN A 2 10.44 -14.43 -16.92
C GLN A 2 11.14 -13.39 -16.01
N SER A 3 12.39 -13.00 -16.29
CA SER A 3 13.12 -11.98 -15.50
C SER A 3 12.55 -10.56 -15.69
N ILE A 4 12.16 -10.18 -16.91
CA ILE A 4 11.47 -8.90 -17.17
C ILE A 4 10.14 -8.83 -16.39
N PHE A 5 9.37 -9.92 -16.36
CA PHE A 5 8.14 -10.01 -15.59
C PHE A 5 8.39 -9.87 -14.08
N LEU A 6 9.42 -10.53 -13.55
CA LEU A 6 9.82 -10.40 -12.13
C LEU A 6 10.26 -8.96 -11.79
N GLY A 7 10.97 -8.29 -12.71
CA GLY A 7 11.38 -6.90 -12.55
C GLY A 7 10.19 -5.92 -12.51
N ILE A 8 9.22 -6.09 -13.42
CA ILE A 8 7.99 -5.28 -13.42
C ILE A 8 7.19 -5.52 -12.14
N LEU A 9 7.06 -6.79 -11.73
CA LEU A 9 6.33 -7.17 -10.52
C LEU A 9 6.99 -6.61 -9.24
N SER A 10 8.32 -6.68 -9.13
CA SER A 10 9.08 -6.07 -8.04
C SER A 10 8.91 -4.55 -7.98
N THR A 11 8.94 -3.89 -9.14
CA THR A 11 8.73 -2.43 -9.24
C THR A 11 7.33 -2.02 -8.75
N ILE A 12 6.30 -2.81 -9.08
CA ILE A 12 4.93 -2.58 -8.58
C ILE A 12 4.87 -2.73 -7.05
N PHE A 13 5.50 -3.77 -6.49
CA PHE A 13 5.54 -3.97 -5.04
C PHE A 13 6.31 -2.87 -4.30
N LEU A 14 7.39 -2.36 -4.88
CA LEU A 14 8.11 -1.19 -4.38
C LEU A 14 7.22 0.06 -4.39
N GLY A 15 6.50 0.31 -5.47
CA GLY A 15 5.54 1.42 -5.56
C GLY A 15 4.44 1.34 -4.51
N LEU A 16 3.87 0.15 -4.28
CA LEU A 16 2.88 -0.08 -3.22
C LEU A 16 3.46 0.12 -1.81
N THR A 17 4.72 -0.29 -1.60
CA THR A 17 5.42 -0.10 -0.34
C THR A 17 5.56 1.39 -0.02
N ILE A 18 6.02 2.20 -0.99
CA ILE A 18 6.19 3.66 -0.85
C ILE A 18 4.84 4.32 -0.58
N LEU A 19 3.79 3.94 -1.32
CA LEU A 19 2.44 4.47 -1.13
C LEU A 19 1.90 4.17 0.28
N GLY A 20 2.07 2.93 0.76
CA GLY A 20 1.64 2.53 2.10
C GLY A 20 2.44 3.22 3.21
N LEU A 21 3.75 3.40 3.04
CA LEU A 21 4.58 4.20 3.95
C LEU A 21 4.13 5.66 3.98
N TYR A 22 3.89 6.25 2.81
CA TYR A 22 3.41 7.62 2.69
C TYR A 22 2.07 7.82 3.43
N ASN A 23 1.11 6.91 3.23
CA ASN A 23 -0.16 6.96 3.98
C ASN A 23 0.04 6.74 5.49
N THR A 24 0.98 5.89 5.89
CA THR A 24 1.27 5.66 7.31
C THR A 24 1.83 6.92 7.99
N PHE A 25 2.79 7.60 7.36
CA PHE A 25 3.43 8.79 7.91
C PHE A 25 2.67 10.09 7.64
N SER A 26 1.76 10.11 6.67
CA SER A 26 0.99 11.29 6.33
C SER A 26 0.12 11.69 7.53
N LYS A 27 0.45 12.86 8.10
CA LYS A 27 -0.29 13.48 9.22
C LYS A 27 -1.72 13.87 8.84
N LYS A 28 -2.04 13.85 7.53
CA LYS A 28 -3.30 14.29 6.92
C LYS A 28 -4.27 13.15 6.55
N VAL A 29 -4.05 11.90 6.99
CA VAL A 29 -5.08 10.85 6.83
C VAL A 29 -6.26 11.20 7.72
N HIS A 30 -7.14 12.04 7.21
CA HIS A 30 -8.47 12.35 7.73
C HIS A 30 -9.50 11.57 6.92
N ASP A 31 -10.71 11.42 7.46
CA ASP A 31 -11.83 10.72 6.79
C ASP A 31 -12.02 11.19 5.33
N ASP A 32 -11.80 12.48 5.03
CA ASP A 32 -11.96 13.08 3.69
C ASP A 32 -10.74 12.94 2.76
N TYR A 33 -9.61 12.40 3.25
CA TYR A 33 -8.38 12.25 2.46
C TYR A 33 -8.62 11.36 1.24
N PHE A 34 -9.31 10.23 1.45
CA PHE A 34 -9.61 9.31 0.36
C PHE A 34 -10.68 9.84 -0.58
N ASP A 35 -11.62 10.65 -0.11
CA ASP A 35 -12.62 11.30 -0.96
C ASP A 35 -11.99 12.35 -1.87
N THR A 36 -11.10 13.19 -1.33
CA THR A 36 -10.35 14.18 -2.13
C THR A 36 -9.43 13.50 -3.16
N LEU A 37 -8.82 12.38 -2.78
CA LEU A 37 -7.91 11.62 -3.64
C LEU A 37 -8.67 10.87 -4.76
N LEU A 38 -9.92 10.50 -4.51
CA LEU A 38 -10.85 9.93 -5.50
C LEU A 38 -11.37 10.99 -6.48
N ASP A 39 -11.67 12.19 -6.00
CA ASP A 39 -12.26 13.26 -6.82
C ASP A 39 -11.22 13.93 -7.74
N GLY A 40 -9.94 13.95 -7.32
CA GLY A 40 -8.87 14.67 -8.00
C GLY A 40 -7.97 13.88 -8.95
N THR A 41 -8.07 12.54 -9.02
CA THR A 41 -7.08 11.72 -9.76
C THR A 41 -7.72 10.69 -10.68
N SER A 42 -7.18 10.47 -11.88
CA SER A 42 -7.61 9.41 -12.82
C SER A 42 -6.56 8.29 -12.93
N GLY A 43 -7.00 7.03 -12.99
CA GLY A 43 -6.13 5.84 -13.20
C GLY A 43 -5.84 5.00 -11.94
N TYR A 44 -4.65 4.41 -11.83
CA TYR A 44 -4.24 3.47 -10.75
C TYR A 44 -4.39 4.03 -9.32
N VAL A 45 -4.33 5.35 -9.18
CA VAL A 45 -4.51 6.06 -7.91
C VAL A 45 -5.97 5.99 -7.42
N LEU A 46 -6.95 5.88 -8.31
CA LEU A 46 -8.37 5.68 -7.94
C LEU A 46 -8.60 4.33 -7.26
N PHE A 47 -7.98 3.27 -7.79
CA PHE A 47 -8.17 1.92 -7.28
C PHE A 47 -7.59 1.76 -5.87
N SER A 48 -6.39 2.31 -5.65
CA SER A 48 -5.78 2.38 -4.32
C SER A 48 -6.55 3.31 -3.37
N GLY A 49 -7.13 4.40 -3.88
CA GLY A 49 -8.02 5.28 -3.12
C GLY A 49 -9.32 4.60 -2.65
N LEU A 50 -9.98 3.85 -3.54
CA LEU A 50 -11.18 3.06 -3.22
C LEU A 50 -10.90 1.95 -2.20
N ILE A 51 -9.80 1.22 -2.39
CA ILE A 51 -9.36 0.19 -1.44
C ILE A 51 -9.05 0.82 -0.08
N GLY A 52 -8.35 1.95 -0.06
CA GLY A 52 -8.05 2.69 1.16
C GLY A 52 -9.32 3.16 1.88
N LYS A 53 -10.31 3.71 1.14
CA LYS A 53 -11.62 4.12 1.67
C LYS A 53 -12.39 2.94 2.26
N GLY A 54 -12.41 1.80 1.55
CA GLY A 54 -13.05 0.57 2.01
C GLY A 54 -12.40 0.02 3.29
N LEU A 55 -11.06 -0.04 3.32
CA LEU A 55 -10.30 -0.52 4.48
C LEU A 55 -10.50 0.40 5.70
N LEU A 56 -10.55 1.72 5.48
CA LEU A 56 -10.80 2.71 6.53
C LEU A 56 -12.24 2.61 7.06
N TRP A 57 -13.22 2.39 6.18
CA TRP A 57 -14.61 2.15 6.56
C TRP A 57 -14.77 0.88 7.42
N ILE A 58 -14.10 -0.21 7.03
CA ILE A 58 -14.06 -1.47 7.80
C ILE A 58 -13.39 -1.24 9.16
N CYS A 59 -12.24 -0.54 9.22
CA CYS A 59 -11.57 -0.20 10.48
C CYS A 59 -12.46 0.64 11.40
N LYS A 60 -13.20 1.61 10.84
CA LYS A 60 -14.13 2.46 11.59
C LYS A 60 -15.34 1.68 12.13
N LYS A 61 -15.72 0.58 11.47
CA LYS A 61 -16.81 -0.30 11.89
C LYS A 61 -16.39 -1.34 12.93
N LEU A 62 -15.15 -1.83 12.83
CA LEU A 62 -14.60 -2.83 13.75
C LEU A 62 -14.02 -2.23 15.04
N PHE A 63 -13.46 -1.01 14.98
CA PHE A 63 -12.72 -0.44 16.10
C PHE A 63 -13.34 0.86 16.64
N PRO A 64 -13.15 1.15 17.94
CA PRO A 64 -13.60 2.40 18.53
C PRO A 64 -12.96 3.63 17.86
N LYS A 65 -13.76 4.69 17.66
CA LYS A 65 -13.40 5.96 17.00
C LYS A 65 -12.10 6.62 17.50
N LYS A 66 -11.63 6.27 18.70
CA LYS A 66 -10.40 6.82 19.28
C LYS A 66 -9.11 6.16 18.75
N TYR A 67 -9.20 4.91 18.29
CA TYR A 67 -8.01 4.10 17.93
C TYR A 67 -7.99 3.63 16.46
N TYR A 68 -9.11 3.72 15.74
CA TYR A 68 -9.19 3.20 14.37
C TYR A 68 -8.12 3.77 13.42
N ILE A 69 -7.74 5.04 13.57
CA ILE A 69 -6.74 5.69 12.70
C ILE A 69 -5.32 5.17 12.97
N GLY A 70 -5.00 4.87 14.22
CA GLY A 70 -3.72 4.26 14.61
C GLY A 70 -3.65 2.81 14.15
N ILE A 71 -4.75 2.07 14.27
CA ILE A 71 -4.85 0.69 13.79
C ILE A 71 -4.76 0.62 12.26
N PHE A 72 -5.44 1.52 11.56
CA PHE A 72 -5.34 1.65 10.10
C PHE A 72 -3.90 1.91 9.65
N ARG A 73 -3.20 2.83 10.32
CA ARG A 73 -1.77 3.08 10.08
C ARG A 73 -0.91 1.85 10.36
N GLY A 74 -1.16 1.15 11.46
CA GLY A 74 -0.44 -0.09 11.80
C GLY A 74 -0.63 -1.18 10.75
N ILE A 75 -1.87 -1.40 10.30
CA ILE A 75 -2.19 -2.37 9.23
C ILE A 75 -1.48 -1.98 7.94
N THR A 76 -1.58 -0.70 7.54
CA THR A 76 -0.94 -0.20 6.31
C THR A 76 0.59 -0.36 6.37
N PHE A 77 1.19 -0.11 7.52
CA PHE A 77 2.63 -0.29 7.75
C PHE A 77 3.06 -1.75 7.65
N ILE A 78 2.34 -2.67 8.30
CA ILE A 78 2.62 -4.11 8.21
C ILE A 78 2.51 -4.58 6.76
N PHE A 79 1.49 -4.11 6.03
CA PHE A 79 1.30 -4.44 4.62
C PHE A 79 2.44 -3.92 3.73
N SER A 80 2.93 -2.70 3.97
CA SER A 80 4.15 -2.17 3.33
C SER A 80 5.38 -3.04 3.62
N CYS A 81 5.59 -3.46 4.87
CA CYS A 81 6.71 -4.33 5.22
C CYS A 81 6.63 -5.70 4.51
N LEU A 82 5.43 -6.28 4.39
CA LEU A 82 5.20 -7.53 3.66
C LEU A 82 5.54 -7.39 2.18
N PHE A 83 5.13 -6.29 1.53
CA PHE A 83 5.47 -6.03 0.14
C PHE A 83 6.96 -5.79 -0.08
N LEU A 84 7.62 -5.11 0.85
CA LEU A 84 9.07 -4.95 0.80
C LEU A 84 9.78 -6.32 0.86
N PHE A 85 9.31 -7.21 1.74
CA PHE A 85 9.85 -8.56 1.87
C PHE A 85 9.63 -9.40 0.60
N LEU A 86 8.46 -9.29 -0.01
CA LEU A 86 8.14 -9.93 -1.30
C LEU A 86 9.03 -9.38 -2.43
N ALA A 87 9.22 -8.07 -2.53
CA ALA A 87 10.10 -7.45 -3.52
C ALA A 87 11.56 -7.91 -3.34
N ALA A 88 12.05 -7.95 -2.09
CA ALA A 88 13.38 -8.45 -1.77
C ALA A 88 13.52 -9.95 -2.11
N GLY A 89 12.51 -10.77 -1.81
CA GLY A 89 12.49 -12.19 -2.18
C GLY A 89 12.51 -12.41 -3.69
N LEU A 90 11.78 -11.59 -4.46
CA LEU A 90 11.80 -11.64 -5.92
C LEU A 90 13.17 -11.27 -6.49
N TRP A 91 13.84 -10.26 -5.92
CA TRP A 91 15.21 -9.91 -6.28
C TRP A 91 16.20 -11.03 -5.94
N PHE A 92 16.03 -11.70 -4.80
CA PHE A 92 16.89 -12.82 -4.43
C PHE A 92 16.74 -14.01 -5.40
N ILE A 93 15.51 -14.33 -5.82
CA ILE A 93 15.23 -15.38 -6.80
C ILE A 93 15.81 -15.02 -8.19
N ASP A 94 15.70 -13.76 -8.60
CA ASP A 94 16.25 -13.30 -9.88
C ASP A 94 17.78 -13.32 -9.88
N TRP A 95 18.42 -12.86 -8.78
CA TRP A 95 19.86 -12.94 -8.59
C TRP A 95 20.38 -14.38 -8.62
N ASN A 96 19.69 -15.31 -7.96
CA ASN A 96 20.07 -16.72 -7.92
C ASN A 96 19.86 -17.46 -9.26
N LYS A 97 19.13 -16.88 -10.23
CA LYS A 97 19.06 -17.41 -11.60
C LYS A 97 20.14 -16.83 -12.51
N LEU A 98 20.74 -15.70 -12.13
CA LEU A 98 21.78 -15.01 -12.89
C LEU A 98 23.19 -15.52 -12.57
N PHE A 99 23.38 -16.22 -11.45
CA PHE A 99 24.64 -16.79 -10.97
C PHE A 99 24.57 -18.33 -10.99
#